data_AF-A0A645A2Y0-F1
#
_entry.id   AF-A0A645A2Y0-F1
#
_cell.length_a   1.000
_cell.length_b   1.000
_cell.length_c   1.000
_cell.angle_alpha   90.00
_cell.angle_beta   90.00
_cell.angle_gamma   90.00
#
_symmetry.space_group_name_H-M   'P 1'
#
loop_
_entity.id
_entity.type
_entity.pdbx_description
1 polymer ?
#
loop_
_entity_poly.entity_id
_entity_poly.type
_entity_poly.pdbx_seq_one_letter_code
_entity_poly.pdbx_strand_id
1 'polypeptide(L)'
;MRAKEYLEINRKKIYHYELLKKTIYNLCPLRTNKHKTEEYFNRYLFADARYRKHLENNEYKTEFREDKDEIERTIANTVRIEILNAIYRDETFVYAYNIIVEADTYNDYHLLLSCNLKEENNSTPYQIEQECKKYKEDYPKNNLADYLLDDDNFEFYNQRRFELLKDEEWWLNAFNKAYEIFDRARILANDPFKTQHMVKNIYFNDKLLEKTIVEIFKNILVNYTYDLTEIQNKKLRMLYNKVDEYGDVRFTKIDDAYLENMKELDLQKVNWMKATRLFNYEIIYLWATNDAFKPEQKLKIINLIEDRYSIEKQKHPFIFFTNDLEQFFRSLKECVKINCVSERNEGYTTEIKLSQQEMEDLKKNIAQKEMEMEKLKTELTEQAQQITEKSNRIKLLTKKYRSENQQLKKKISDLEEEISGNGLTMPQQVLAFYYLFNELGITFNNSDKTQWARFINTFTGKNYQNIRAELNIDFESKRTRKNLRIVSDLFDELFPKIRQKVINDSQ
;
A
#
# COMPACT_ATOMS: atom_id res chain seq x y z
N MET A 1 0.59 -8.42 -14.29
CA MET A 1 0.77 -6.99 -14.65
C MET A 1 -0.52 -6.25 -14.38
N ARG A 2 -0.45 -5.24 -13.52
CA ARG A 2 -1.59 -4.48 -13.03
C ARG A 2 -2.08 -3.47 -14.05
N ALA A 3 -3.35 -3.08 -13.97
CA ALA A 3 -3.94 -2.10 -14.88
C ALA A 3 -3.17 -0.77 -14.87
N LYS A 4 -2.78 -0.26 -13.69
CA LYS A 4 -1.98 0.96 -13.56
C LYS A 4 -0.60 0.86 -14.23
N GLU A 5 0.05 -0.30 -14.14
CA GLU A 5 1.34 -0.56 -14.79
C GLU A 5 1.19 -0.68 -16.31
N TYR A 6 0.12 -1.35 -16.77
CA TYR A 6 -0.22 -1.46 -18.19
C TYR A 6 -0.31 -0.07 -18.84
N LEU A 7 -1.00 0.86 -18.17
CA LEU A 7 -1.18 2.23 -18.65
C LEU A 7 0.17 2.93 -18.88
N GLU A 8 1.04 2.96 -17.88
CA GLU A 8 2.30 3.70 -18.00
C GLU A 8 3.28 3.03 -18.99
N ILE A 9 3.29 1.68 -19.08
CA ILE A 9 4.10 0.95 -20.07
C ILE A 9 3.63 1.22 -21.50
N ASN A 10 2.31 1.23 -21.73
CA ASN A 10 1.72 1.37 -23.05
C ASN A 10 1.27 2.79 -23.36
N ARG A 11 1.72 3.78 -22.58
CA ARG A 11 1.28 5.19 -22.68
C ARG A 11 1.31 5.75 -24.10
N LYS A 12 2.33 5.41 -24.90
CA LYS A 12 2.49 5.88 -26.29
C LYS A 12 1.60 5.15 -27.30
N LYS A 13 1.03 4.00 -26.93
CA LYS A 13 0.23 3.12 -27.80
C LYS A 13 -1.27 3.28 -27.56
N ILE A 14 -1.68 3.89 -26.45
CA ILE A 14 -3.08 4.10 -26.08
C ILE A 14 -3.55 5.41 -26.72
N TYR A 15 -4.63 5.38 -27.49
CA TYR A 15 -5.11 6.56 -28.20
C TYR A 15 -5.74 7.57 -27.24
N HIS A 16 -6.61 7.11 -26.33
CA HIS A 16 -7.30 7.95 -25.38
C HIS A 16 -6.66 7.88 -23.98
N TYR A 17 -5.33 8.02 -23.91
CA TYR A 17 -4.56 7.75 -22.69
C TYR A 17 -5.08 8.46 -21.44
N GLU A 18 -5.30 9.77 -21.50
CA GLU A 18 -5.73 10.54 -20.33
C GLU A 18 -7.15 10.15 -19.87
N LEU A 19 -8.04 9.84 -20.82
CA LEU A 19 -9.39 9.37 -20.54
C LEU A 19 -9.39 7.96 -19.93
N LEU A 20 -8.61 7.06 -20.52
CA LEU A 20 -8.43 5.69 -20.02
C LEU A 20 -7.82 5.71 -18.61
N LYS A 21 -6.77 6.51 -18.40
CA LYS A 21 -6.14 6.70 -17.09
C LYS A 21 -7.16 7.20 -16.07
N LYS A 22 -7.91 8.26 -16.38
CA LYS A 22 -8.97 8.78 -15.50
C LYS A 22 -9.98 7.68 -15.16
N THR A 23 -10.45 6.93 -16.14
CA THR A 23 -11.44 5.86 -15.93
C THR A 23 -10.91 4.73 -15.05
N ILE A 24 -9.70 4.22 -15.30
CA ILE A 24 -9.10 3.17 -14.47
C ILE A 24 -8.92 3.63 -13.02
N TYR A 25 -8.48 4.88 -12.81
CA TYR A 25 -8.34 5.44 -11.47
C TYR A 25 -9.68 5.63 -10.75
N ASN A 26 -10.73 6.04 -11.48
CA ASN A 26 -12.09 6.14 -10.93
C ASN A 26 -12.71 4.79 -10.59
N LEU A 27 -12.35 3.74 -11.34
CA LEU A 27 -12.80 2.37 -11.07
C LEU A 27 -12.06 1.71 -9.90
N CYS A 28 -10.82 2.11 -9.59
CA CYS A 28 -10.03 1.57 -8.47
C CYS A 28 -10.80 1.50 -7.13
N PRO A 29 -11.48 2.55 -6.65
CA PRO A 29 -12.25 2.49 -5.40
C PRO A 29 -13.55 1.68 -5.52
N LEU A 30 -14.00 1.34 -6.73
CA LEU A 30 -15.27 0.63 -6.98
C LEU A 30 -15.08 -0.87 -7.14
N ARG A 31 -13.84 -1.35 -7.24
CA ARG A 31 -13.47 -2.74 -7.53
C ARG A 31 -14.18 -3.80 -6.68
N THR A 32 -14.46 -3.50 -5.41
CA THR A 32 -15.12 -4.45 -4.50
C THR A 32 -16.65 -4.42 -4.56
N ASN A 33 -17.25 -3.48 -5.32
CA ASN A 33 -18.68 -3.27 -5.37
C ASN A 33 -19.21 -3.31 -6.82
N LYS A 34 -19.82 -4.44 -7.18
CA LYS A 34 -20.42 -4.66 -8.50
C LYS A 34 -21.43 -3.57 -8.87
N HIS A 35 -22.36 -3.26 -7.96
CA HIS A 35 -23.43 -2.30 -8.23
C HIS A 35 -22.88 -0.89 -8.49
N LYS A 36 -21.96 -0.40 -7.66
CA LYS A 36 -21.32 0.92 -7.89
C LYS A 36 -20.49 0.95 -9.17
N THR A 37 -19.86 -0.18 -9.51
CA THR A 37 -19.15 -0.31 -10.79
C THR A 37 -20.15 -0.16 -11.95
N GLU A 38 -21.27 -0.87 -11.91
CA GLU A 38 -22.33 -0.78 -12.92
C GLU A 38 -22.92 0.64 -13.04
N GLU A 39 -23.22 1.30 -11.91
CA GLU A 39 -23.66 2.70 -11.88
C GLU A 39 -22.66 3.63 -12.57
N TYR A 40 -21.35 3.44 -12.33
CA TYR A 40 -20.30 4.21 -13.00
C TYR A 40 -20.32 3.99 -14.52
N PHE A 41 -20.43 2.74 -14.96
CA PHE A 41 -20.49 2.41 -16.39
C PHE A 41 -21.72 3.03 -17.08
N ASN A 42 -22.90 2.89 -16.47
CA ASN A 42 -24.15 3.45 -16.99
C ASN A 42 -24.13 4.98 -17.08
N ARG A 43 -23.41 5.63 -16.17
CA ARG A 43 -23.32 7.10 -16.14
C ARG A 43 -22.30 7.67 -17.11
N TYR A 44 -21.18 6.97 -17.33
CA TYR A 44 -20.02 7.57 -18.01
C TYR A 44 -19.57 6.85 -19.27
N LEU A 45 -19.87 5.56 -19.43
CA LEU A 45 -19.22 4.69 -20.43
C LEU A 45 -20.18 4.11 -21.47
N PHE A 46 -21.48 4.39 -21.43
CA PHE A 46 -22.51 3.76 -22.28
C PHE A 46 -23.35 4.74 -23.13
N ALA A 47 -22.81 5.91 -23.45
CA ALA A 47 -23.48 6.90 -24.32
C ALA A 47 -23.91 6.32 -25.68
N ASP A 48 -23.10 5.44 -26.28
CA ASP A 48 -23.39 4.75 -27.53
C ASP A 48 -24.55 3.75 -27.41
N ALA A 49 -24.63 3.00 -26.30
CA ALA A 49 -25.73 2.09 -26.04
C ALA A 49 -27.05 2.85 -25.80
N ARG A 50 -27.00 3.95 -25.04
CA ARG A 50 -28.14 4.88 -24.87
C ARG A 50 -28.60 5.44 -26.21
N TYR A 51 -27.65 5.88 -27.05
CA TYR A 51 -27.95 6.42 -28.38
C TYR A 51 -28.61 5.36 -29.29
N ARG A 52 -28.16 4.11 -29.27
CA ARG A 52 -28.83 3.03 -30.02
C ARG A 52 -30.28 2.82 -29.57
N LYS A 53 -30.52 2.77 -28.27
CA LYS A 53 -31.88 2.65 -27.71
C LYS A 53 -32.76 3.84 -28.07
N HIS A 54 -32.19 5.05 -28.12
CA HIS A 54 -32.87 6.27 -28.60
C HIS A 54 -33.36 6.10 -30.05
N LEU A 55 -32.52 5.53 -30.93
CA LEU A 55 -32.89 5.25 -32.32
C LEU A 55 -33.96 4.15 -32.43
N GLU A 56 -33.86 3.08 -31.64
CA GLU A 56 -34.81 1.97 -31.61
C GLU A 56 -36.21 2.40 -31.15
N ASN A 57 -36.28 3.31 -30.19
CA ASN A 57 -37.54 3.88 -29.68
C ASN A 57 -38.22 4.86 -30.65
N ASN A 58 -37.69 5.03 -31.87
CA ASN A 58 -38.17 6.00 -32.86
C ASN A 58 -38.17 7.47 -32.38
N GLU A 59 -37.27 7.81 -31.45
CA GLU A 59 -37.12 9.17 -30.89
C GLU A 59 -36.29 10.10 -31.81
N TYR A 60 -36.35 9.90 -33.14
CA TYR A 60 -35.66 10.71 -34.15
C TYR A 60 -36.04 12.20 -34.13
N LYS A 61 -37.14 12.54 -33.44
CA LYS A 61 -37.64 13.92 -33.29
C LYS A 61 -37.04 14.67 -32.11
N THR A 62 -36.37 13.97 -31.20
CA THR A 62 -35.74 14.55 -30.00
C THR A 62 -34.22 14.46 -30.14
N GLU A 63 -33.54 15.58 -29.90
CA GLU A 63 -32.07 15.66 -29.94
C GLU A 63 -31.48 14.83 -28.80
N PHE A 64 -30.67 13.81 -29.15
CA PHE A 64 -29.90 13.07 -28.15
C PHE A 64 -28.78 13.95 -27.61
N ARG A 65 -28.65 14.01 -26.29
CA ARG A 65 -27.57 14.72 -25.60
C ARG A 65 -26.87 13.77 -24.65
N GLU A 66 -25.55 13.77 -24.71
CA GLU A 66 -24.71 13.14 -23.70
C GLU A 66 -24.92 13.79 -22.33
N ASP A 67 -24.81 12.98 -21.28
CA ASP A 67 -24.84 13.50 -19.92
C ASP A 67 -23.54 14.24 -19.58
N LYS A 68 -23.58 15.05 -18.53
CA LYS A 68 -22.40 15.78 -18.06
C LYS A 68 -21.29 14.79 -17.66
N ASP A 69 -20.10 15.03 -18.21
CA ASP A 69 -18.88 14.23 -17.99
C ASP A 69 -18.94 12.79 -18.57
N GLU A 70 -19.97 12.46 -19.34
CA GLU A 70 -20.10 11.20 -20.08
C GLU A 70 -19.12 11.16 -21.27
N ILE A 71 -18.61 9.98 -21.59
CA ILE A 71 -17.76 9.80 -22.77
C ILE A 71 -18.62 9.91 -24.03
N GLU A 72 -18.14 10.69 -25.00
CA GLU A 72 -18.83 10.88 -26.29
C GLU A 72 -19.18 9.54 -26.95
N ARG A 73 -20.42 9.43 -27.43
CA ARG A 73 -20.96 8.20 -28.04
C ARG A 73 -20.12 7.67 -29.20
N THR A 74 -19.42 8.55 -29.92
CA THR A 74 -18.59 8.21 -31.08
C THR A 74 -17.34 7.41 -30.70
N ILE A 75 -16.84 7.56 -29.46
CA ILE A 75 -15.62 6.92 -28.98
C ILE A 75 -15.86 5.96 -27.81
N ALA A 76 -17.04 5.95 -27.20
CA ALA A 76 -17.36 5.16 -26.02
C ALA A 76 -17.00 3.67 -26.16
N ASN A 77 -17.35 3.04 -27.28
CA ASN A 77 -17.01 1.64 -27.55
C ASN A 77 -15.48 1.41 -27.62
N THR A 78 -14.77 2.25 -28.38
CA THR A 78 -13.31 2.19 -28.48
C THR A 78 -12.65 2.32 -27.12
N VAL A 79 -13.14 3.24 -26.27
CA VAL A 79 -12.62 3.43 -24.91
C VAL A 79 -12.90 2.20 -24.04
N ARG A 80 -14.08 1.57 -24.13
CA ARG A 80 -14.36 0.31 -23.41
C ARG A 80 -13.42 -0.82 -23.82
N ILE A 81 -13.09 -0.95 -25.11
CA ILE A 81 -12.10 -1.93 -25.58
C ILE A 81 -10.70 -1.61 -25.03
N GLU A 82 -10.29 -0.34 -24.99
CA GLU A 82 -9.02 0.06 -24.38
C GLU A 82 -9.00 -0.22 -22.86
N ILE A 83 -10.12 0.00 -22.15
CA ILE A 83 -10.31 -0.38 -20.74
C ILE A 83 -10.12 -1.89 -20.58
N LEU A 84 -10.83 -2.69 -21.40
CA LEU A 84 -10.76 -4.14 -21.35
C LEU A 84 -9.32 -4.63 -21.52
N ASN A 85 -8.59 -4.10 -22.49
CA ASN A 85 -7.18 -4.44 -22.70
C ASN A 85 -6.29 -4.10 -21.49
N ALA A 86 -6.54 -2.96 -20.83
CA ALA A 86 -5.79 -2.55 -19.66
C ALA A 86 -6.06 -3.43 -18.43
N ILE A 87 -7.31 -3.89 -18.25
CA ILE A 87 -7.73 -4.70 -17.09
C ILE A 87 -7.73 -6.21 -17.34
N TYR A 88 -7.47 -6.66 -18.57
CA TYR A 88 -7.63 -8.07 -18.98
C TYR A 88 -6.92 -9.04 -18.01
N ARG A 89 -5.67 -8.74 -17.64
CA ARG A 89 -4.85 -9.56 -16.71
C ARG A 89 -4.95 -9.14 -15.24
N ASP A 90 -5.80 -8.17 -14.93
CA ASP A 90 -5.96 -7.63 -13.58
C ASP A 90 -7.24 -8.22 -12.97
N GLU A 91 -7.08 -9.24 -12.13
CA GLU A 91 -8.21 -9.90 -11.46
C GLU A 91 -8.98 -8.99 -10.50
N THR A 92 -8.41 -7.84 -10.10
CA THR A 92 -9.12 -6.90 -9.22
C THR A 92 -10.23 -6.13 -9.92
N PHE A 93 -10.29 -6.17 -11.25
CA PHE A 93 -11.30 -5.48 -12.06
C PHE A 93 -12.34 -6.44 -12.65
N VAL A 94 -12.56 -7.60 -12.04
CA VAL A 94 -13.51 -8.63 -12.50
C VAL A 94 -14.89 -8.09 -12.88
N TYR A 95 -15.49 -7.21 -12.05
CA TYR A 95 -16.80 -6.64 -12.35
C TYR A 95 -16.78 -5.73 -13.58
N ALA A 96 -15.77 -4.85 -13.68
CA ALA A 96 -15.62 -3.97 -14.84
C ALA A 96 -15.36 -4.77 -16.12
N TYR A 97 -14.56 -5.85 -16.02
CA TYR A 97 -14.29 -6.77 -17.12
C TYR A 97 -15.58 -7.42 -17.62
N ASN A 98 -16.35 -8.03 -16.72
CA ASN A 98 -17.59 -8.73 -17.08
C ASN A 98 -18.65 -7.77 -17.64
N ILE A 99 -18.81 -6.57 -17.07
CA ILE A 99 -19.75 -5.56 -17.60
C ILE A 99 -19.42 -5.19 -19.06
N ILE A 100 -18.14 -5.02 -19.40
CA ILE A 100 -17.74 -4.71 -20.79
C ILE A 100 -18.02 -5.90 -21.71
N VAL A 101 -17.61 -7.10 -21.30
CA VAL A 101 -17.80 -8.31 -22.11
C VAL A 101 -19.29 -8.58 -22.35
N GLU A 102 -20.14 -8.44 -21.32
CA GLU A 102 -21.60 -8.58 -21.46
C GLU A 102 -22.19 -7.53 -22.40
N ALA A 103 -21.80 -6.25 -22.25
CA ALA A 103 -22.32 -5.17 -23.09
C ALA A 103 -21.92 -5.28 -24.57
N ASP A 104 -20.74 -5.82 -24.86
CA ASP A 104 -20.22 -5.95 -26.22
C ASP A 104 -20.66 -7.24 -26.94
N THR A 105 -21.30 -8.21 -26.26
CA THR A 105 -21.97 -9.33 -26.96
C THR A 105 -23.12 -8.87 -27.89
N TYR A 106 -23.54 -7.60 -27.77
CA TYR A 106 -24.52 -6.95 -28.64
C TYR A 106 -23.90 -6.13 -29.79
N ASN A 107 -22.57 -6.11 -29.93
CA ASN A 107 -21.86 -5.40 -30.99
C ASN A 107 -21.20 -6.42 -31.94
N ASP A 108 -21.49 -6.35 -33.25
CA ASP A 108 -21.00 -7.21 -34.34
C ASP A 108 -19.46 -7.17 -34.58
N TYR A 109 -18.64 -7.13 -33.54
CA TYR A 109 -17.18 -7.17 -33.64
C TYR A 109 -16.64 -8.56 -33.28
N HIS A 110 -16.16 -9.25 -34.31
CA HIS A 110 -15.57 -10.60 -34.21
C HIS A 110 -14.36 -10.73 -33.25
N LEU A 111 -13.77 -9.64 -32.74
CA LEU A 111 -12.59 -9.68 -31.88
C LEU A 111 -12.89 -10.13 -30.44
N LEU A 112 -14.10 -9.92 -29.92
CA LEU A 112 -14.46 -10.24 -28.52
C LEU A 112 -15.04 -11.64 -28.33
N LEU A 113 -15.35 -12.37 -29.42
CA LEU A 113 -15.86 -13.76 -29.41
C LEU A 113 -14.90 -14.78 -28.73
N SER A 114 -13.72 -14.36 -28.28
CA SER A 114 -12.75 -15.17 -27.54
C SER A 114 -12.62 -14.83 -26.06
N CYS A 115 -13.31 -13.80 -25.56
CA CYS A 115 -13.27 -13.40 -24.15
C CYS A 115 -14.39 -14.09 -23.36
N ASN A 116 -14.02 -14.97 -22.43
CA ASN A 116 -14.96 -15.59 -21.51
C ASN A 116 -15.15 -14.72 -20.27
N LEU A 117 -16.37 -14.71 -19.71
CA LEU A 117 -16.62 -14.08 -18.42
C LEU A 117 -15.71 -14.66 -17.34
N LYS A 118 -15.21 -13.79 -16.48
CA LYS A 118 -14.45 -14.17 -15.29
C LYS A 118 -15.41 -14.64 -14.20
N GLU A 119 -14.96 -15.58 -13.37
CA GLU A 119 -15.77 -16.14 -12.30
C GLU A 119 -16.12 -15.08 -11.24
N GLU A 120 -17.42 -14.91 -10.98
CA GLU A 120 -17.93 -14.08 -9.89
C GLU A 120 -18.65 -14.97 -8.87
N ASN A 121 -18.28 -14.84 -7.60
CA ASN A 121 -18.93 -15.53 -6.49
C ASN A 121 -18.94 -14.66 -5.23
N ASN A 122 -19.55 -15.15 -4.15
CA ASN A 122 -19.67 -14.39 -2.90
C ASN A 122 -18.32 -14.04 -2.25
N SER A 123 -17.23 -14.71 -2.62
CA SER A 123 -15.89 -14.44 -2.11
C SER A 123 -15.11 -13.43 -2.96
N THR A 124 -15.62 -13.04 -4.12
CA THR A 124 -14.95 -12.12 -5.05
C THR A 124 -14.52 -10.80 -4.39
N PRO A 125 -15.35 -10.07 -3.62
CA PRO A 125 -14.91 -8.84 -2.96
C PRO A 125 -13.71 -9.05 -2.03
N TYR A 126 -13.71 -10.13 -1.25
CA TYR A 126 -12.61 -10.48 -0.36
C TYR A 126 -11.34 -10.81 -1.15
N GLN A 127 -11.43 -11.57 -2.24
CA GLN A 127 -10.29 -11.87 -3.10
C GLN A 127 -9.66 -10.61 -3.68
N ILE A 128 -10.49 -9.65 -4.12
CA ILE A 128 -10.05 -8.34 -4.62
C ILE A 128 -9.29 -7.56 -3.54
N GLU A 129 -9.81 -7.51 -2.31
CA GLU A 129 -9.16 -6.84 -1.19
C GLU A 129 -7.80 -7.47 -0.85
N GLN A 130 -7.74 -8.79 -0.79
CA GLN A 130 -6.49 -9.51 -0.53
C GLN A 130 -5.45 -9.24 -1.61
N GLU A 131 -5.86 -9.22 -2.88
CA GLU A 131 -4.95 -8.92 -3.98
C GLU A 131 -4.47 -7.47 -3.92
N CYS A 132 -5.35 -6.51 -3.63
CA CYS A 132 -4.95 -5.12 -3.41
C CYS A 132 -3.93 -4.96 -2.26
N LYS A 133 -4.12 -5.69 -1.16
CA LYS A 133 -3.17 -5.72 -0.02
C LYS A 133 -1.79 -6.22 -0.44
N LYS A 134 -1.72 -7.29 -1.24
CA LYS A 134 -0.44 -7.83 -1.73
C LYS A 134 0.33 -6.84 -2.60
N TYR A 135 -0.37 -6.07 -3.45
CA TYR A 135 0.22 -4.98 -4.24
C TYR A 135 0.44 -3.68 -3.46
N LYS A 136 0.07 -3.62 -2.17
CA LYS A 136 0.09 -2.42 -1.33
C LYS A 136 -0.77 -1.27 -1.89
N GLU A 137 -1.84 -1.61 -2.59
CA GLU A 137 -2.84 -0.69 -3.17
C GLU A 137 -4.03 -0.44 -2.22
N ASP A 138 -4.01 -0.98 -1.01
CA ASP A 138 -5.07 -0.88 0.01
C ASP A 138 -4.91 0.39 0.86
N TYR A 139 -4.81 1.54 0.20
CA TYR A 139 -4.70 2.86 0.82
C TYR A 139 -5.68 3.87 0.16
N PRO A 140 -6.06 4.95 0.86
CA PRO A 140 -5.76 5.25 2.25
C PRO A 140 -6.55 4.34 3.21
N LYS A 141 -5.94 4.02 4.35
CA LYS A 141 -6.65 3.38 5.47
C LYS A 141 -7.13 4.43 6.46
N ASN A 142 -8.18 4.07 7.20
CA ASN A 142 -8.79 4.92 8.22
C ASN A 142 -8.28 4.62 9.63
N ASN A 143 -7.50 3.56 9.82
CA ASN A 143 -6.99 3.11 11.11
C ASN A 143 -5.52 2.69 10.99
N LEU A 144 -4.69 3.13 11.93
CA LEU A 144 -3.28 2.76 11.99
C LEU A 144 -3.10 1.26 12.21
N ALA A 145 -3.96 0.64 13.02
CA ALA A 145 -3.90 -0.79 13.31
C ALA A 145 -3.92 -1.65 12.03
N ASP A 146 -4.67 -1.23 11.01
CA ASP A 146 -4.75 -1.96 9.74
C ASP A 146 -3.44 -1.95 8.94
N TYR A 147 -2.57 -0.97 9.16
CA TYR A 147 -1.19 -0.97 8.65
C TYR A 147 -0.28 -1.86 9.50
N LEU A 148 -0.49 -1.88 10.81
CA LEU A 148 0.31 -2.63 11.78
C LEU A 148 -0.02 -4.13 11.84
N LEU A 149 -1.03 -4.59 11.09
CA LEU A 149 -1.25 -6.03 10.86
C LEU A 149 -0.15 -6.65 9.98
N ASP A 150 0.61 -5.83 9.26
CA ASP A 150 1.79 -6.25 8.51
C ASP A 150 3.01 -6.26 9.45
N ASP A 151 3.67 -7.42 9.55
CA ASP A 151 4.78 -7.65 10.50
C ASP A 151 5.94 -6.66 10.30
N ASP A 152 6.26 -6.30 9.04
CA ASP A 152 7.35 -5.38 8.73
C ASP A 152 7.02 -3.94 9.14
N ASN A 153 5.76 -3.53 8.94
CA ASN A 153 5.28 -2.23 9.41
C ASN A 153 5.25 -2.18 10.95
N PHE A 154 4.81 -3.26 11.59
CA PHE A 154 4.74 -3.37 13.05
C PHE A 154 6.13 -3.30 13.69
N GLU A 155 7.11 -3.99 13.11
CA GLU A 155 8.50 -3.92 13.55
C GLU A 155 9.06 -2.50 13.39
N PHE A 156 8.90 -1.88 12.22
CA PHE A 156 9.35 -0.51 11.97
C PHE A 156 8.73 0.49 12.96
N TYR A 157 7.40 0.41 13.16
CA TYR A 157 6.68 1.27 14.10
C TYR A 157 7.19 1.12 15.53
N ASN A 158 7.38 -0.12 16.02
CA ASN A 158 7.85 -0.36 17.38
C ASN A 158 9.27 0.13 17.63
N GLN A 159 10.14 0.07 16.61
CA GLN A 159 11.51 0.58 16.70
C GLN A 159 11.53 2.11 16.83
N ARG A 160 10.65 2.82 16.12
CA ARG A 160 10.70 4.29 16.01
C ARG A 160 9.72 5.05 16.92
N ARG A 161 8.63 4.43 17.37
CA ARG A 161 7.56 5.13 18.11
C ARG A 161 8.04 5.84 19.38
N PHE A 162 9.00 5.24 20.09
CA PHE A 162 9.54 5.80 21.33
C PHE A 162 10.56 6.92 21.08
N GLU A 163 11.16 6.96 19.90
CA GLU A 163 12.08 8.02 19.49
C GLU A 163 11.32 9.26 18.99
N LEU A 164 10.24 9.03 18.23
CA LEU A 164 9.49 10.11 17.57
C LEU A 164 8.41 10.73 18.46
N LEU A 165 7.85 9.97 19.42
CA LEU A 165 6.82 10.43 20.38
C LEU A 165 5.63 11.14 19.70
N LYS A 166 5.21 10.64 18.54
CA LYS A 166 4.06 11.15 17.76
C LYS A 166 2.78 10.38 18.06
N ASP A 167 1.65 11.04 17.85
CA ASP A 167 0.32 10.46 18.03
C ASP A 167 -0.10 9.53 16.88
N GLU A 168 -1.25 8.88 17.06
CA GLU A 168 -1.79 7.91 16.11
C GLU A 168 -2.13 8.54 14.75
N GLU A 169 -2.71 9.74 14.74
CA GLU A 169 -3.11 10.44 13.52
C GLU A 169 -1.90 10.78 12.65
N TRP A 170 -0.82 11.25 13.27
CA TRP A 170 0.43 11.55 12.58
C TRP A 170 1.03 10.29 11.94
N TRP A 171 1.03 9.16 12.66
CA TRP A 171 1.51 7.88 12.14
C TRP A 171 0.64 7.34 11.01
N LEU A 172 -0.68 7.43 11.14
CA LEU A 172 -1.62 7.04 10.10
C LEU A 172 -1.39 7.86 8.81
N ASN A 173 -1.19 9.16 8.94
CA ASN A 173 -0.85 10.03 7.81
C ASN A 173 0.49 9.62 7.17
N ALA A 174 1.51 9.35 7.98
CA ALA A 174 2.82 8.90 7.50
C ALA A 174 2.71 7.60 6.66
N PHE A 175 1.99 6.59 7.14
CA PHE A 175 1.77 5.35 6.41
C PHE A 175 0.94 5.56 5.14
N ASN A 176 -0.17 6.30 5.21
CA ASN A 176 -1.00 6.62 4.05
C ASN A 176 -0.18 7.28 2.93
N LYS A 177 0.65 8.27 3.28
CA LYS A 177 1.52 8.96 2.31
C LYS A 177 2.64 8.07 1.78
N ALA A 178 3.26 7.26 2.63
CA ALA A 178 4.30 6.33 2.19
C ALA A 178 3.76 5.28 1.22
N TYR A 179 2.58 4.72 1.48
CA TYR A 179 1.91 3.77 0.58
C TYR A 179 1.50 4.41 -0.74
N GLU A 180 0.99 5.65 -0.71
CA GLU A 180 0.68 6.41 -1.93
C GLU A 180 1.94 6.64 -2.81
N ILE A 181 3.04 7.04 -2.19
CA ILE A 181 4.33 7.24 -2.88
C ILE A 181 4.85 5.91 -3.42
N PHE A 182 4.72 4.83 -2.63
CA PHE A 182 5.14 3.49 -3.04
C PHE A 182 4.37 2.99 -4.26
N ASP A 183 3.04 3.07 -4.28
CA ASP A 183 2.24 2.63 -5.42
C ASP A 183 2.65 3.34 -6.72
N ARG A 184 2.83 4.66 -6.65
CA ARG A 184 3.29 5.47 -7.79
C ARG A 184 4.71 5.10 -8.22
N ALA A 185 5.61 4.91 -7.26
CA ALA A 185 7.00 4.57 -7.54
C ALA A 185 7.11 3.18 -8.18
N ARG A 186 6.29 2.23 -7.73
CA ARG A 186 6.18 0.88 -8.32
C ARG A 186 5.74 0.95 -9.78
N ILE A 187 4.72 1.75 -10.08
CA ILE A 187 4.24 1.95 -11.45
C ILE A 187 5.34 2.58 -12.33
N LEU A 188 6.10 3.54 -11.79
CA LEU A 188 7.19 4.24 -12.49
C LEU A 188 8.54 3.53 -12.40
N ALA A 189 8.59 2.33 -11.81
CA ALA A 189 9.84 1.60 -11.54
C ALA A 189 10.65 1.30 -12.81
N ASN A 190 10.06 1.44 -14.00
CA ASN A 190 10.77 1.35 -15.25
C ASN A 190 11.90 2.36 -15.42
N ASP A 191 11.81 3.53 -14.77
CA ASP A 191 12.84 4.58 -14.74
C ASP A 191 13.16 4.97 -13.28
N PRO A 192 14.03 4.19 -12.58
CA PRO A 192 14.39 4.45 -11.19
C PRO A 192 15.04 5.83 -10.98
N PHE A 193 15.77 6.33 -11.97
CA PHE A 193 16.51 7.59 -11.88
C PHE A 193 15.62 8.81 -11.94
N LYS A 194 14.49 8.77 -12.64
CA LYS A 194 13.48 9.82 -12.54
C LYS A 194 12.61 9.65 -11.30
N THR A 195 12.22 8.41 -11.01
CA THR A 195 11.32 8.08 -9.89
C THR A 195 11.89 8.49 -8.54
N GLN A 196 13.22 8.41 -8.35
CA GLN A 196 13.87 8.83 -7.10
C GLN A 196 13.51 10.28 -6.71
N HIS A 197 13.32 11.19 -7.68
CA HIS A 197 13.11 12.60 -7.39
C HIS A 197 11.73 12.87 -6.78
N MET A 198 10.73 12.06 -7.13
CA MET A 198 9.40 12.11 -6.51
C MET A 198 9.44 11.77 -5.01
N VAL A 199 10.34 10.86 -4.62
CA VAL A 199 10.51 10.44 -3.23
C VAL A 199 11.40 11.42 -2.46
N LYS A 200 12.46 11.91 -3.11
CA LYS A 200 13.48 12.77 -2.49
C LYS A 200 13.02 14.20 -2.26
N ASN A 201 12.14 14.71 -3.11
CA ASN A 201 11.71 16.10 -3.06
C ASN A 201 10.29 16.22 -2.50
N ILE A 202 9.87 15.34 -1.58
CA ILE A 202 8.58 15.51 -0.89
C ILE A 202 8.58 16.79 -0.04
N TYR A 203 7.44 17.45 0.05
CA TYR A 203 7.27 18.61 0.92
C TYR A 203 5.89 18.58 1.59
N PHE A 204 5.88 18.48 2.92
CA PHE A 204 4.68 18.46 3.76
C PHE A 204 4.74 19.51 4.89
N ASN A 205 5.74 20.39 4.88
CA ASN A 205 5.98 21.38 5.92
C ASN A 205 6.19 20.77 7.33
N ASP A 206 6.57 19.49 7.38
CA ASP A 206 7.00 18.76 8.58
C ASP A 206 8.16 17.84 8.18
N LYS A 207 9.38 18.31 8.45
CA LYS A 207 10.62 17.63 8.10
C LYS A 207 10.75 16.25 8.75
N LEU A 208 10.19 16.09 9.95
CA LEU A 208 10.21 14.80 10.64
C LEU A 208 9.26 13.82 9.94
N LEU A 209 8.07 14.28 9.57
CA LEU A 209 7.10 13.48 8.80
C LEU A 209 7.66 13.07 7.46
N GLU A 210 8.27 14.01 6.73
CA GLU A 210 8.93 13.74 5.44
C GLU A 210 10.00 12.64 5.59
N LYS A 211 10.89 12.77 6.58
CA LYS A 211 11.91 11.74 6.85
C LYS A 211 11.28 10.38 7.15
N THR A 212 10.26 10.34 8.02
CA THR A 212 9.58 9.09 8.38
C THR A 212 8.86 8.46 7.19
N ILE A 213 8.21 9.25 6.33
CA ILE A 213 7.59 8.77 5.08
C ILE A 213 8.63 8.10 4.19
N VAL A 214 9.82 8.70 4.01
CA VAL A 214 10.91 8.12 3.20
C VAL A 214 11.44 6.83 3.83
N GLU A 215 11.55 6.76 5.16
CA GLU A 215 11.96 5.55 5.87
C GLU A 215 10.93 4.41 5.73
N ILE A 216 9.63 4.70 5.89
CA ILE A 216 8.56 3.71 5.66
C ILE A 216 8.58 3.25 4.20
N PHE A 217 8.67 4.17 3.25
CA PHE A 217 8.76 3.85 1.82
C PHE A 217 9.94 2.90 1.51
N LYS A 218 11.10 3.16 2.13
CA LYS A 218 12.28 2.29 2.02
C LYS A 218 12.02 0.90 2.61
N ASN A 219 11.37 0.82 3.77
CA ASN A 219 10.98 -0.45 4.38
C ASN A 219 10.08 -1.27 3.44
N ILE A 220 9.06 -0.63 2.86
CA ILE A 220 8.17 -1.27 1.88
C ILE A 220 8.96 -1.74 0.66
N LEU A 221 9.84 -0.91 0.09
CA LEU A 221 10.64 -1.29 -1.08
C LEU A 221 11.52 -2.53 -0.86
N VAL A 222 12.10 -2.69 0.33
CA VAL A 222 13.00 -3.80 0.63
C VAL A 222 12.21 -5.10 0.80
N ASN A 223 11.04 -5.03 1.42
CA ASN A 223 10.25 -6.21 1.76
C ASN A 223 9.22 -6.59 0.69
N TYR A 224 8.96 -5.70 -0.28
CA TYR A 224 8.03 -5.97 -1.37
C TYR A 224 8.62 -6.94 -2.40
N THR A 225 8.07 -8.15 -2.45
CA THR A 225 8.53 -9.24 -3.34
C THR A 225 7.42 -9.77 -4.28
N TYR A 226 6.20 -9.23 -4.19
CA TYR A 226 5.03 -9.80 -4.84
C TYR A 226 4.91 -9.45 -6.33
N ASP A 227 4.66 -10.47 -7.18
CA ASP A 227 4.47 -10.36 -8.64
C ASP A 227 5.55 -9.54 -9.36
N LEU A 228 6.81 -9.70 -8.94
CA LEU A 228 7.95 -9.00 -9.53
C LEU A 228 8.78 -9.89 -10.45
N THR A 229 9.02 -9.43 -11.67
CA THR A 229 10.06 -10.01 -12.54
C THR A 229 11.46 -9.70 -12.01
N GLU A 230 12.48 -10.47 -12.40
CA GLU A 230 13.88 -10.18 -12.04
C GLU A 230 14.33 -8.77 -12.44
N ILE A 231 13.86 -8.28 -13.60
CA ILE A 231 14.17 -6.94 -14.09
C ILE A 231 13.54 -5.90 -13.17
N GLN A 232 12.27 -6.06 -12.79
CA GLN A 232 11.60 -5.13 -11.88
C GLN A 232 12.25 -5.15 -10.49
N ASN A 233 12.60 -6.32 -9.96
CA ASN A 233 13.36 -6.47 -8.71
C ASN A 233 14.67 -5.68 -8.75
N LYS A 234 15.45 -5.81 -9.82
CA LYS A 234 16.71 -5.05 -10.00
C LYS A 234 16.44 -3.54 -10.06
N LYS A 235 15.40 -3.10 -10.77
CA LYS A 235 15.04 -1.68 -10.88
C LYS A 235 14.57 -1.07 -9.55
N LEU A 236 13.75 -1.78 -8.77
CA LEU A 236 13.34 -1.35 -7.43
C LEU A 236 14.52 -1.28 -6.47
N ARG A 237 15.46 -2.23 -6.55
CA ARG A 237 16.71 -2.15 -5.77
C ARG A 237 17.57 -0.95 -6.21
N MET A 238 17.65 -0.63 -7.50
CA MET A 238 18.32 0.59 -7.97
C MET A 238 17.64 1.85 -7.41
N LEU A 239 16.31 1.88 -7.37
CA LEU A 239 15.55 2.98 -6.77
C LEU A 239 15.87 3.14 -5.29
N TYR A 240 15.88 2.03 -4.53
CA TYR A 240 16.25 2.03 -3.12
C TYR A 240 17.64 2.64 -2.91
N ASN A 241 18.66 2.13 -3.62
CA ASN A 241 20.03 2.64 -3.50
C ASN A 241 20.10 4.13 -3.83
N LYS A 242 19.36 4.57 -4.85
CA LYS A 242 19.32 5.97 -5.24
C LYS A 242 18.67 6.85 -4.20
N VAL A 243 17.57 6.42 -3.60
CA VAL A 243 16.93 7.13 -2.48
C VAL A 243 17.86 7.16 -1.26
N ASP A 244 18.61 6.10 -0.99
CA ASP A 244 19.58 6.01 0.10
C ASP A 244 20.76 6.97 -0.05
N GLU A 245 21.35 7.05 -1.25
CA GLU A 245 22.45 7.99 -1.58
C GLU A 245 22.13 9.46 -1.26
N TYR A 246 20.86 9.84 -1.15
CA TYR A 246 20.43 11.23 -0.94
C TYR A 246 20.39 11.66 0.52
N GLY A 247 20.55 10.73 1.47
CA GLY A 247 20.84 11.08 2.86
C GLY A 247 22.26 11.64 3.06
N ASP A 248 23.08 11.64 2.02
CA ASP A 248 24.44 12.18 2.01
C ASP A 248 24.42 13.71 1.95
N VAL A 249 25.24 14.33 2.81
CA VAL A 249 25.45 15.79 2.92
C VAL A 249 25.76 16.45 1.57
N ARG A 250 26.37 15.71 0.65
CA ARG A 250 26.64 16.20 -0.72
C ARG A 250 25.36 16.62 -1.46
N PHE A 251 24.21 16.04 -1.14
CA PHE A 251 22.92 16.30 -1.77
C PHE A 251 22.08 17.39 -1.10
N THR A 252 22.46 17.86 0.09
CA THR A 252 21.75 18.93 0.82
C THR A 252 22.42 20.31 0.70
N LYS A 253 23.63 20.39 0.12
CA LYS A 253 24.35 21.65 -0.12
C LYS A 253 24.26 22.12 -1.57
N ILE A 254 24.46 23.43 -1.78
CA ILE A 254 24.70 24.01 -3.11
C ILE A 254 25.99 23.40 -3.68
N ASP A 255 26.02 23.13 -4.98
CA ASP A 255 27.20 22.59 -5.67
C ASP A 255 28.41 23.53 -5.48
N ASP A 256 29.58 22.96 -5.18
CA ASP A 256 30.80 23.72 -4.90
C ASP A 256 31.18 24.62 -6.10
N ALA A 257 30.91 24.14 -7.33
CA ALA A 257 31.12 24.92 -8.56
C ALA A 257 30.28 26.21 -8.62
N TYR A 258 29.09 26.22 -8.02
CA TYR A 258 28.25 27.42 -7.90
C TYR A 258 28.71 28.32 -6.75
N LEU A 259 29.17 27.74 -5.65
CA LEU A 259 29.68 28.49 -4.49
C LEU A 259 30.95 29.27 -4.84
N GLU A 260 31.87 28.69 -5.62
CA GLU A 260 33.13 29.33 -6.03
C GLU A 260 32.91 30.58 -6.90
N ASN A 261 31.85 30.60 -7.71
CA ASN A 261 31.58 31.67 -8.67
C ASN A 261 30.35 32.52 -8.32
N MET A 262 29.84 32.41 -7.09
CA MET A 262 28.49 32.85 -6.72
C MET A 262 28.23 34.35 -6.96
N LYS A 263 29.25 35.19 -6.81
CA LYS A 263 29.18 36.65 -6.99
C LYS A 263 29.15 37.10 -8.45
N GLU A 264 29.59 36.24 -9.37
CA GLU A 264 29.71 36.54 -10.81
C GLU A 264 28.63 35.83 -11.64
N LEU A 265 27.73 35.08 -11.01
CA LEU A 265 26.67 34.34 -11.70
C LEU A 265 25.65 35.26 -12.37
N ASP A 266 25.45 35.05 -13.67
CA ASP A 266 24.26 35.57 -14.37
C ASP A 266 23.03 34.73 -14.00
N LEU A 267 22.26 35.22 -13.02
CA LEU A 267 21.08 34.56 -12.47
C LEU A 267 20.04 34.17 -13.54
N GLN A 268 19.98 34.85 -14.68
CA GLN A 268 19.04 34.49 -15.75
C GLN A 268 19.50 33.29 -16.60
N LYS A 269 20.81 33.01 -16.62
CA LYS A 269 21.39 31.88 -17.37
C LYS A 269 21.59 30.63 -16.52
N VAL A 270 21.39 30.72 -15.20
CA VAL A 270 21.49 29.57 -14.30
C VAL A 270 20.43 28.54 -14.67
N ASN A 271 20.87 27.28 -14.87
CA ASN A 271 19.96 26.16 -14.97
C ASN A 271 19.40 25.82 -13.58
N TRP A 272 18.32 26.51 -13.20
CA TRP A 272 17.70 26.38 -11.88
C TRP A 272 17.24 24.96 -11.54
N MET A 273 16.86 24.15 -12.55
CA MET A 273 16.52 22.75 -12.34
C MET A 273 17.73 21.94 -11.83
N LYS A 274 18.91 22.17 -12.40
CA LYS A 274 20.16 21.53 -11.95
C LYS A 274 20.65 22.14 -10.63
N ALA A 275 20.64 23.47 -10.53
CA ALA A 275 21.15 24.21 -9.36
C ALA A 275 20.35 23.93 -8.08
N THR A 276 19.06 23.58 -8.21
CA THR A 276 18.18 23.20 -7.08
C THR A 276 17.98 21.69 -6.95
N ARG A 277 18.67 20.88 -7.77
CA ARG A 277 18.51 19.41 -7.84
C ARG A 277 17.05 18.96 -7.96
N LEU A 278 16.37 19.43 -9.02
CA LEU A 278 14.95 19.21 -9.28
C LEU A 278 14.03 19.83 -8.21
N PHE A 279 14.34 21.07 -7.82
CA PHE A 279 13.53 21.85 -6.90
C PHE A 279 13.41 21.24 -5.50
N ASN A 280 14.55 20.82 -4.95
CA ASN A 280 14.65 20.49 -3.53
C ASN A 280 14.49 21.78 -2.71
N TYR A 281 13.50 21.81 -1.80
CA TYR A 281 13.15 23.01 -1.05
C TYR A 281 14.26 23.47 -0.10
N GLU A 282 15.08 22.56 0.44
CA GLU A 282 16.22 22.91 1.29
C GLU A 282 17.29 23.66 0.49
N ILE A 283 17.58 23.18 -0.72
CA ILE A 283 18.55 23.85 -1.60
C ILE A 283 18.02 25.20 -2.07
N ILE A 284 16.72 25.29 -2.37
CA ILE A 284 16.08 26.57 -2.71
C ILE A 284 16.21 27.56 -1.54
N TYR A 285 15.96 27.10 -0.32
CA TYR A 285 16.16 27.90 0.89
C TYR A 285 17.59 28.41 0.98
N LEU A 286 18.60 27.52 0.83
CA LEU A 286 20.01 27.89 0.85
C LEU A 286 20.37 28.95 -0.22
N TRP A 287 19.81 28.85 -1.43
CA TRP A 287 20.01 29.87 -2.47
C TRP A 287 19.38 31.21 -2.10
N ALA A 288 18.16 31.18 -1.56
CA ALA A 288 17.40 32.37 -1.20
C ALA A 288 17.93 33.10 0.05
N THR A 289 18.59 32.38 0.97
CA THR A 289 19.14 32.96 2.20
C THR A 289 20.65 33.19 2.15
N ASN A 290 21.33 32.87 1.05
CA ASN A 290 22.79 33.03 0.97
C ASN A 290 23.25 34.49 1.13
N ASP A 291 24.25 34.71 1.98
CA ASP A 291 24.79 36.05 2.28
C ASP A 291 25.52 36.69 1.10
N ALA A 292 25.92 35.91 0.09
CA ALA A 292 26.54 36.44 -1.13
C ALA A 292 25.58 37.30 -1.97
N PHE A 293 24.26 37.20 -1.76
CA PHE A 293 23.26 37.91 -2.54
C PHE A 293 22.65 39.08 -1.77
N LYS A 294 22.46 40.20 -2.48
CA LYS A 294 21.67 41.32 -1.96
C LYS A 294 20.18 40.95 -1.83
N PRO A 295 19.44 41.60 -0.93
CA PRO A 295 17.97 41.51 -0.81
C PRO A 295 17.19 41.39 -2.12
N GLU A 296 17.47 42.27 -3.09
CA GLU A 296 16.79 42.30 -4.39
C GLU A 296 17.14 41.09 -5.26
N GLN A 297 18.38 40.61 -5.16
CA GLN A 297 18.83 39.39 -5.85
C GLN A 297 18.18 38.15 -5.23
N LYS A 298 18.05 38.08 -3.90
CA LYS A 298 17.36 36.99 -3.19
C LYS A 298 15.90 36.85 -3.66
N LEU A 299 15.16 37.96 -3.76
CA LEU A 299 13.79 37.95 -4.30
C LEU A 299 13.75 37.56 -5.79
N LYS A 300 14.70 38.05 -6.60
CA LYS A 300 14.82 37.69 -8.01
C LYS A 300 15.07 36.20 -8.20
N ILE A 301 15.93 35.58 -7.37
CA ILE A 301 16.21 34.15 -7.37
C ILE A 301 14.92 33.35 -7.10
N ILE A 302 14.17 33.72 -6.06
CA ILE A 302 12.92 33.03 -5.70
C ILE A 302 11.94 33.05 -6.89
N ASN A 303 11.71 34.22 -7.50
CA ASN A 303 10.81 34.33 -8.64
C ASN A 303 11.28 33.49 -9.85
N LEU A 304 12.58 33.53 -10.18
CA LEU A 304 13.13 32.73 -11.29
C LEU A 304 12.99 31.21 -11.06
N ILE A 305 13.17 30.76 -9.81
CA ILE A 305 13.00 29.36 -9.44
C ILE A 305 11.52 28.97 -9.51
N GLU A 306 10.61 29.79 -8.99
CA GLU A 306 9.16 29.54 -9.00
C GLU A 306 8.57 29.50 -10.41
N ASP A 307 8.97 30.44 -11.27
CA ASP A 307 8.58 30.47 -12.68
C ASP A 307 9.03 29.18 -13.38
N ARG A 308 10.29 28.78 -13.15
CA ARG A 308 10.83 27.57 -13.75
C ARG A 308 10.16 26.31 -13.18
N TYR A 309 9.91 26.26 -11.88
CA TYR A 309 9.21 25.17 -11.21
C TYR A 309 7.80 24.99 -11.80
N SER A 310 7.05 26.08 -12.00
CA SER A 310 5.70 26.04 -12.58
C SER A 310 5.69 25.43 -13.99
N ILE A 311 6.67 25.81 -14.83
CA ILE A 311 6.83 25.24 -16.18
C ILE A 311 7.15 23.74 -16.12
N GLU A 312 8.04 23.32 -15.23
CA GLU A 312 8.44 21.91 -15.11
C GLU A 312 7.36 21.05 -14.44
N LYS A 313 6.60 21.59 -13.46
CA LYS A 313 5.44 20.94 -12.83
C LYS A 313 4.37 20.60 -13.88
N GLN A 314 4.11 21.51 -14.82
CA GLN A 314 3.19 21.28 -15.93
C GLN A 314 3.69 20.21 -16.91
N LYS A 315 5.00 20.16 -17.20
CA LYS A 315 5.58 19.16 -18.12
C LYS A 315 5.72 17.77 -17.50
N HIS A 316 6.01 17.72 -16.20
CA HIS A 316 6.33 16.48 -15.47
C HIS A 316 5.51 16.33 -14.18
N PRO A 317 4.17 16.35 -14.25
CA PRO A 317 3.30 16.37 -13.07
C PRO A 317 3.48 15.17 -12.15
N PHE A 318 3.92 14.04 -12.70
CA PHE A 318 4.17 12.80 -11.94
C PHE A 318 5.40 12.88 -11.03
N ILE A 319 6.42 13.68 -11.39
CA ILE A 319 7.63 13.86 -10.57
C ILE A 319 7.34 14.82 -9.40
N PHE A 320 6.49 15.83 -9.62
CA PHE A 320 6.20 16.90 -8.66
C PHE A 320 4.92 16.69 -7.86
N PHE A 321 4.33 15.49 -7.90
CA PHE A 321 3.02 15.22 -7.32
C PHE A 321 2.96 15.50 -5.80
N THR A 322 3.99 15.12 -5.06
CA THR A 322 4.11 15.26 -3.59
C THR A 322 4.86 16.54 -3.17
N ASN A 323 5.29 17.36 -4.13
CA ASN A 323 6.16 18.50 -3.91
C ASN A 323 5.43 19.79 -4.27
N ASP A 324 4.35 20.15 -3.56
CA ASP A 324 3.65 21.40 -3.82
C ASP A 324 4.33 22.56 -3.08
N LEU A 325 5.19 23.27 -3.81
CA LEU A 325 6.02 24.35 -3.27
C LEU A 325 5.31 25.71 -3.25
N GLU A 326 4.05 25.81 -3.67
CA GLU A 326 3.35 27.10 -3.74
C GLU A 326 3.30 27.82 -2.39
N GLN A 327 2.98 27.09 -1.32
CA GLN A 327 3.00 27.64 0.04
C GLN A 327 4.43 27.96 0.50
N PHE A 328 5.39 27.08 0.18
CA PHE A 328 6.80 27.29 0.50
C PHE A 328 7.34 28.59 -0.12
N PHE A 329 7.08 28.83 -1.41
CA PHE A 329 7.52 30.04 -2.09
C PHE A 329 6.90 31.29 -1.49
N ARG A 330 5.61 31.26 -1.09
CA ARG A 330 4.96 32.39 -0.40
C ARG A 330 5.65 32.69 0.93
N SER A 331 5.82 31.68 1.79
CA SER A 331 6.49 31.83 3.09
C SER A 331 7.94 32.28 2.95
N LEU A 332 8.67 31.77 1.95
CA LEU A 332 10.05 32.15 1.67
C LEU A 332 10.16 33.62 1.22
N LYS A 333 9.26 34.09 0.36
CA LYS A 333 9.20 35.50 -0.06
C LYS A 333 8.91 36.41 1.13
N GLU A 334 8.00 36.03 2.01
CA GLU A 334 7.68 36.79 3.23
C GLU A 334 8.89 36.87 4.17
N CYS A 335 9.56 35.74 4.42
CA CYS A 335 10.77 35.69 5.25
C CYS A 335 11.87 36.61 4.71
N VAL A 336 12.16 36.54 3.39
CA VAL A 336 13.14 37.43 2.78
C VAL A 336 12.72 38.89 2.90
N LYS A 337 11.44 39.23 2.65
CA LYS A 337 10.93 40.59 2.79
C LYS A 337 11.04 41.14 4.22
N ILE A 338 10.73 40.34 5.24
CA ILE A 338 10.83 40.75 6.65
C ILE A 338 12.28 41.07 7.01
N ASN A 339 13.22 40.21 6.61
CA ASN A 339 14.65 40.44 6.84
C ASN A 339 15.17 41.69 6.08
N CYS A 340 14.59 42.01 4.92
CA CYS A 340 14.89 43.25 4.20
C CYS A 340 14.40 44.51 4.94
N VAL A 341 13.34 44.41 5.75
CA VAL A 341 12.77 45.53 6.51
C VAL A 341 13.54 45.76 7.80
N SER A 342 14.02 44.70 8.47
CA SER A 342 14.89 44.82 9.65
C SER A 342 16.25 45.43 9.30
N GLU A 343 16.86 45.05 8.17
CA GLU A 343 18.14 45.62 7.71
C GLU A 343 18.03 47.10 7.27
N ARG A 344 16.87 47.52 6.74
CA ARG A 344 16.62 48.95 6.41
C ARG A 344 16.33 49.81 7.64
N ASN A 345 15.92 49.20 8.75
CA ASN A 345 15.56 49.89 9.99
C ASN A 345 16.71 50.01 11.00
N GLU A 346 17.92 49.52 10.69
CA GLU A 346 19.12 49.77 11.50
C GLU A 346 19.53 51.26 11.54
N GLY A 347 18.84 52.14 10.81
CA GLY A 347 19.01 53.60 10.89
C GLY A 347 18.07 54.36 11.84
N TYR A 348 17.07 53.70 12.44
CA TYR A 348 16.17 54.34 13.41
C TYR A 348 15.90 53.39 14.58
N THR A 349 16.89 53.26 15.47
CA THR A 349 16.60 52.93 16.87
C THR A 349 15.75 54.05 17.45
N THR A 350 14.43 53.89 17.39
CA THR A 350 13.57 54.57 18.34
C THR A 350 13.81 53.83 19.65
N GLU A 351 14.74 54.33 20.47
CA GLU A 351 14.83 53.94 21.87
C GLU A 351 13.46 54.22 22.49
N ILE A 352 12.64 53.18 22.63
CA ILE A 352 11.51 53.20 23.55
C ILE A 352 12.16 53.27 24.93
N LYS A 353 12.28 54.49 25.47
CA LYS A 353 12.69 54.71 26.86
C LYS A 353 11.59 54.19 27.77
N LEU A 354 11.65 52.88 28.09
CA LEU A 354 11.07 52.36 29.32
C LEU A 354 11.73 53.09 30.49
N SER A 355 10.93 53.45 31.49
CA SER A 355 11.42 54.05 32.73
C SER A 355 12.51 53.16 33.35
N GLN A 356 13.53 53.74 33.98
CA GLN A 356 14.57 52.97 34.68
C GLN A 356 13.97 51.96 35.69
N GLN A 357 12.80 52.29 36.24
CA GLN A 357 12.02 51.42 37.11
C GLN A 357 11.51 50.17 36.39
N GLU A 358 10.94 50.33 35.20
CA GLU A 358 10.36 49.23 34.40
C GLU A 358 11.46 48.28 33.88
N MET A 359 12.63 48.83 33.56
CA MET A 359 13.81 48.05 33.19
C MET A 359 14.34 47.19 34.34
N GLU A 360 14.33 47.71 35.57
CA GLU A 360 14.76 46.91 36.73
C GLU A 360 13.72 45.87 37.16
N ASP A 361 12.43 46.16 37.00
CA ASP A 361 11.38 45.17 37.22
C ASP A 361 11.42 44.03 36.17
N LEU A 362 11.71 44.36 34.90
CA LEU A 362 11.93 43.36 33.86
C LEU A 362 13.18 42.50 34.13
N LYS A 363 14.29 43.10 34.57
CA LYS A 363 15.50 42.32 34.92
C LYS A 363 15.26 41.36 36.07
N LYS A 364 14.52 41.77 37.11
CA LYS A 364 14.13 40.87 38.22
C LYS A 364 13.27 39.71 37.72
N ASN A 365 12.30 39.99 36.86
CA ASN A 365 11.45 38.96 36.25
C ASN A 365 12.26 37.98 35.38
N ILE A 366 13.22 38.48 34.60
CA ILE A 366 14.11 37.64 33.78
C ILE A 366 14.96 36.74 34.68
N ALA A 367 15.61 37.28 35.71
CA ALA A 367 16.42 36.49 36.64
C ALA A 367 15.61 35.42 37.39
N GLN A 368 14.36 35.73 37.77
CA GLN A 368 13.46 34.76 38.37
C GLN A 368 13.07 33.65 37.39
N LYS A 369 12.77 34.00 36.13
CA LYS A 369 12.43 33.03 35.08
C LYS A 369 13.62 32.17 34.67
N GLU A 370 14.84 32.71 34.68
CA GLU A 370 16.06 31.94 34.46
C GLU A 370 16.28 30.90 35.56
N MET A 371 16.03 31.27 36.83
CA MET A 371 16.10 30.33 37.95
C MET A 371 15.05 29.22 37.87
N GLU A 372 13.82 29.55 37.46
CA GLU A 372 12.77 28.55 37.19
C GLU A 372 13.14 27.63 36.02
N MET A 373 13.69 28.16 34.94
CA MET A 373 14.16 27.36 33.80
C MET A 373 15.27 26.38 34.21
N GLU A 374 16.21 26.82 35.04
CA GLU A 374 17.31 25.96 35.48
C GLU A 374 16.82 24.83 36.38
N LYS A 375 15.83 25.11 37.25
CA LYS A 375 15.16 24.08 38.05
C LYS A 375 14.38 23.09 37.18
N LEU A 376 13.68 23.57 36.15
CA LEU A 376 12.98 22.69 35.22
C LEU A 376 13.95 21.81 34.42
N LYS A 377 15.12 22.34 34.01
CA LYS A 377 16.15 21.54 33.33
C LYS A 377 16.66 20.41 34.21
N THR A 378 16.94 20.65 35.48
CA THR A 378 17.41 19.60 36.39
C THR A 378 16.36 18.52 36.59
N GLU A 379 15.09 18.88 36.81
CA GLU A 379 13.98 17.92 36.89
C GLU A 379 13.83 17.09 35.61
N LEU A 380 14.01 17.71 34.43
CA LEU A 380 13.93 17.03 33.14
C LEU A 380 15.09 16.04 32.93
N THR A 381 16.30 16.38 33.40
CA THR A 381 17.44 15.46 33.38
C THR A 381 17.25 14.24 34.28
N GLU A 382 16.69 14.43 35.49
CA GLU A 382 16.38 13.31 36.40
C GLU A 382 15.31 12.38 35.82
N GLN A 383 14.26 12.93 35.22
CA GLN A 383 13.23 12.13 34.56
C GLN A 383 13.79 11.34 33.37
N ALA A 384 14.65 11.95 32.55
CA ALA A 384 15.30 11.27 31.43
C ALA A 384 16.16 10.08 31.88
N GLN A 385 16.85 10.21 33.02
CA GLN A 385 17.62 9.12 33.62
C GLN A 385 16.71 7.98 34.09
N GLN A 386 15.63 8.30 34.81
CA GLN A 386 14.65 7.28 35.25
C GLN A 386 13.99 6.54 34.09
N ILE A 387 13.67 7.23 33.00
CA ILE A 387 13.10 6.61 31.79
C ILE A 387 14.10 5.63 31.18
N THR A 388 15.38 6.00 31.12
CA THR A 388 16.45 5.16 30.59
C THR A 388 16.62 3.88 31.40
N GLU A 389 16.60 3.97 32.73
CA GLU A 389 16.67 2.82 33.64
C GLU A 389 15.47 1.88 33.48
N LYS A 390 14.25 2.43 33.42
CA LYS A 390 13.02 1.65 33.20
C LYS A 390 13.03 0.97 31.83
N SER A 391 13.49 1.66 30.78
CA SER A 391 13.61 1.11 29.42
C SER A 391 14.56 -0.09 29.37
N ASN A 392 15.71 0.01 30.04
CA ASN A 392 16.66 -1.10 30.14
C ASN A 392 16.06 -2.31 30.89
N ARG A 393 15.29 -2.06 31.96
CA ARG A 393 14.59 -3.13 32.71
C ARG A 393 13.54 -3.83 31.85
N ILE A 394 12.79 -3.08 31.04
CA ILE A 394 11.82 -3.64 30.10
C ILE A 394 12.53 -4.51 29.05
N LYS A 395 13.63 -4.03 28.46
CA LYS A 395 14.42 -4.83 27.49
C LYS A 395 14.88 -6.17 28.07
N LEU A 396 15.34 -6.16 29.33
CA LEU A 396 15.77 -7.38 30.02
C LEU A 396 14.60 -8.36 30.23
N LEU A 397 13.45 -7.86 30.70
CA LEU A 397 12.24 -8.66 30.89
C LEU A 397 11.72 -9.26 29.58
N THR A 398 11.69 -8.48 28.49
CA THR A 398 11.26 -8.94 27.17
C THR A 398 12.16 -10.07 26.66
N LYS A 399 13.48 -9.97 26.86
CA LYS A 399 14.42 -11.05 26.48
C LYS A 399 14.13 -12.34 27.27
N LYS A 400 13.84 -12.23 28.58
CA LYS A 400 13.49 -13.36 29.43
C LYS A 400 12.19 -14.04 28.97
N TYR A 401 11.11 -13.27 28.78
CA TYR A 401 9.83 -13.81 28.31
C TYR A 401 9.95 -14.44 26.91
N ARG A 402 10.76 -13.89 26.01
CA ARG A 402 11.00 -14.47 24.69
C ARG A 402 11.66 -15.86 24.80
N SER A 403 12.65 -16.02 25.69
CA SER A 403 13.28 -17.33 25.91
C SER A 403 12.32 -18.36 26.53
N GLU A 404 11.49 -17.95 27.49
CA GLU A 404 10.48 -18.83 28.10
C GLU A 404 9.42 -19.27 27.07
N ASN A 405 8.94 -18.34 26.24
CA ASN A 405 7.98 -18.65 25.17
C ASN A 405 8.57 -19.60 24.12
N GLN A 406 9.86 -19.47 23.78
CA GLN A 406 10.52 -20.40 22.86
C GLN A 406 10.60 -21.82 23.46
N GLN A 407 10.91 -21.93 24.75
CA GLN A 407 10.93 -23.23 25.44
C GLN A 407 9.54 -23.87 25.49
N LEU A 408 8.49 -23.09 25.76
CA LEU A 408 7.11 -23.58 25.76
C LEU A 408 6.66 -24.03 24.36
N LYS A 409 6.95 -23.24 23.32
CA LYS A 409 6.63 -23.62 21.94
C LYS A 409 7.30 -24.93 21.53
N LYS A 410 8.57 -25.12 21.92
CA LYS A 410 9.27 -26.38 21.65
C LYS A 410 8.58 -27.57 22.32
N LYS A 411 8.22 -27.45 23.61
CA LYS A 411 7.48 -28.50 24.33
C LYS A 411 6.13 -28.83 23.67
N ILE A 412 5.41 -27.83 23.17
CA ILE A 412 4.15 -28.05 22.46
C ILE A 412 4.39 -28.82 21.16
N SER A 413 5.41 -28.43 20.38
CA SER A 413 5.79 -29.12 19.14
C SER A 413 6.16 -30.58 19.40
N ASP A 414 6.97 -30.85 20.44
CA ASP A 414 7.38 -32.20 20.81
C ASP A 414 6.15 -33.06 21.18
N LEU A 415 5.17 -32.49 21.89
CA LEU A 415 3.91 -33.17 22.25
C LEU A 415 2.98 -33.39 21.04
N GLU A 416 2.94 -32.46 20.09
CA GLU A 416 2.14 -32.58 18.88
C GLU A 416 2.69 -33.67 17.94
N GLU A 417 4.01 -33.80 17.84
CA GLU A 417 4.67 -34.88 17.09
C GLU A 417 4.40 -36.26 17.72
N GLU A 418 4.41 -36.37 19.05
CA GLU A 418 4.03 -37.62 19.74
C GLU A 418 2.57 -38.04 19.48
N ILE A 419 1.65 -37.08 19.35
CA ILE A 419 0.22 -37.36 19.14
C ILE A 419 -0.11 -37.66 17.67
N SER A 420 0.60 -37.06 16.72
CA SER A 420 0.27 -37.13 15.29
C SER A 420 0.91 -38.30 14.54
N GLY A 421 1.94 -38.96 15.11
CA GLY A 421 2.70 -40.01 14.43
C GLY A 421 2.06 -41.41 14.34
N ASN A 422 1.08 -41.78 15.18
CA ASN A 422 0.75 -43.21 15.42
C ASN A 422 -0.71 -43.64 15.21
N GLY A 423 -1.56 -42.85 14.54
CA GLY A 423 -3.00 -43.15 14.39
C GLY A 423 -3.55 -43.08 12.97
N LEU A 424 -4.56 -43.91 12.67
CA LEU A 424 -5.35 -43.78 11.43
C LEU A 424 -5.98 -42.38 11.34
N THR A 425 -5.92 -41.78 10.16
CA THR A 425 -6.61 -40.53 9.86
C THR A 425 -8.14 -40.73 9.93
N MET A 426 -8.90 -39.66 10.14
CA MET A 426 -10.36 -39.76 10.27
C MET A 426 -11.04 -40.48 9.06
N PRO A 427 -10.69 -40.19 7.80
CA PRO A 427 -11.24 -40.95 6.66
C PRO A 427 -10.89 -42.45 6.70
N GLN A 428 -9.68 -42.81 7.15
CA GLN A 428 -9.27 -44.21 7.30
C GLN A 428 -10.03 -44.91 8.43
N GLN A 429 -10.26 -44.21 9.55
CA GLN A 429 -11.10 -44.72 10.65
C GLN A 429 -12.53 -44.99 10.19
N VAL A 430 -13.13 -44.06 9.43
CA VAL A 430 -14.49 -44.23 8.87
C VAL A 430 -14.56 -45.44 7.93
N LEU A 431 -13.57 -45.62 7.05
CA LEU A 431 -13.49 -46.79 6.18
C LEU A 431 -13.32 -48.10 6.98
N ALA A 432 -12.48 -48.12 8.00
CA ALA A 432 -12.30 -49.31 8.85
C ALA A 432 -13.62 -49.71 9.53
N PHE A 433 -14.36 -48.74 10.10
CA PHE A 433 -15.68 -49.00 10.68
C PHE A 433 -16.70 -49.45 9.64
N TYR A 434 -16.65 -48.89 8.43
CA TYR A 434 -17.55 -49.30 7.35
C TYR A 434 -17.46 -50.79 7.03
N TYR A 435 -16.23 -51.31 6.88
CA TYR A 435 -16.04 -52.73 6.60
C TYR A 435 -16.38 -53.62 7.80
N LEU A 436 -16.02 -53.20 9.02
CA LEU A 436 -16.36 -53.96 10.22
C LEU A 436 -17.87 -54.09 10.42
N PHE A 437 -18.62 -53.00 10.24
CA PHE A 437 -20.08 -53.03 10.39
C PHE A 437 -20.75 -53.88 9.32
N ASN A 438 -20.28 -53.81 8.07
CA ASN A 438 -20.81 -54.66 7.01
C ASN A 438 -20.58 -56.15 7.28
N GLU A 439 -19.44 -56.56 7.85
CA GLU A 439 -19.23 -57.96 8.28
C GLU A 439 -20.16 -58.38 9.42
N LEU A 440 -20.47 -57.45 10.33
CA LEU A 440 -21.41 -57.69 11.43
C LEU A 440 -22.88 -57.65 10.96
N GLY A 441 -23.12 -57.48 9.65
CA GLY A 441 -24.46 -57.41 9.07
C GLY A 441 -25.16 -56.05 9.28
N ILE A 442 -24.45 -55.03 9.73
CA ILE A 442 -24.94 -53.66 9.89
C ILE A 442 -24.55 -52.90 8.62
N THR A 443 -25.56 -52.47 7.85
CA THR A 443 -25.41 -51.80 6.56
C THR A 443 -26.21 -50.50 6.55
N PHE A 444 -25.97 -49.63 5.56
CA PHE A 444 -26.79 -48.42 5.39
C PHE A 444 -28.26 -48.70 5.04
N ASN A 445 -28.62 -49.95 4.72
CA ASN A 445 -30.00 -50.33 4.44
C ASN A 445 -30.80 -50.67 5.70
N ASN A 446 -30.13 -51.16 6.76
CA ASN A 446 -30.77 -51.56 8.01
C ASN A 446 -30.41 -50.67 9.21
N SER A 447 -29.64 -49.61 8.99
CA SER A 447 -29.24 -48.65 10.03
C SER A 447 -28.91 -47.27 9.44
N ASP A 448 -29.18 -46.19 10.20
CA ASP A 448 -29.01 -44.81 9.73
C ASP A 448 -27.53 -44.36 9.85
N LYS A 449 -27.02 -43.68 8.81
CA LYS A 449 -25.70 -43.02 8.80
C LYS A 449 -25.51 -42.07 9.99
N THR A 450 -26.58 -41.45 10.49
CA THR A 450 -26.52 -40.60 11.70
C THR A 450 -26.12 -41.43 12.93
N GLN A 451 -26.60 -42.67 13.05
CA GLN A 451 -26.25 -43.57 14.15
C GLN A 451 -24.80 -44.03 14.05
N TRP A 452 -24.33 -44.31 12.82
CA TRP A 452 -22.93 -44.63 12.55
C TRP A 452 -22.01 -43.46 12.92
N ALA A 453 -22.36 -42.24 12.49
CA ALA A 453 -21.58 -41.04 12.79
C ALA A 453 -21.52 -40.76 14.29
N ARG A 454 -22.61 -41.00 15.03
CA ARG A 454 -22.63 -40.88 16.50
C ARG A 454 -21.72 -41.92 17.15
N PHE A 455 -21.82 -43.19 16.73
CA PHE A 455 -20.97 -44.26 17.27
C PHE A 455 -19.48 -43.97 17.04
N ILE A 456 -19.10 -43.65 15.80
CA ILE A 456 -17.71 -43.37 15.44
C ILE A 456 -17.21 -42.12 16.17
N ASN A 457 -18.02 -41.07 16.32
CA ASN A 457 -17.67 -39.88 17.10
C ASN A 457 -17.40 -40.25 18.56
N THR A 458 -18.29 -41.02 19.20
CA THR A 458 -18.11 -41.47 20.58
C THR A 458 -16.86 -42.34 20.75
N PHE A 459 -16.54 -43.19 19.78
CA PHE A 459 -15.39 -44.10 19.85
C PHE A 459 -14.05 -43.42 19.55
N THR A 460 -14.01 -42.48 18.61
CA THR A 460 -12.77 -41.88 18.08
C THR A 460 -12.51 -40.45 18.58
N GLY A 461 -13.52 -39.78 19.16
CA GLY A 461 -13.47 -38.37 19.52
C GLY A 461 -13.37 -37.40 18.34
N LYS A 462 -13.52 -37.88 17.10
CA LYS A 462 -13.42 -37.03 15.89
C LYS A 462 -14.73 -36.27 15.63
N ASN A 463 -14.61 -35.12 14.98
CA ASN A 463 -15.75 -34.23 14.73
C ASN A 463 -16.91 -34.94 13.99
N TYR A 464 -18.09 -34.91 14.59
CA TYR A 464 -19.31 -35.54 14.08
C TYR A 464 -19.70 -35.12 12.65
N GLN A 465 -19.62 -33.83 12.32
CA GLN A 465 -20.00 -33.33 10.99
C GLN A 465 -19.03 -33.87 9.92
N ASN A 466 -17.73 -33.91 10.24
CA ASN A 466 -16.72 -34.44 9.34
C ASN A 466 -16.89 -35.95 9.12
N ILE A 467 -17.19 -36.71 10.18
CA ILE A 467 -17.52 -38.14 10.05
C ILE A 467 -18.73 -38.35 9.15
N ARG A 468 -19.80 -37.56 9.34
CA ARG A 468 -21.02 -37.65 8.54
C ARG A 468 -20.75 -37.38 7.05
N ALA A 469 -19.85 -36.45 6.74
CA ALA A 469 -19.43 -36.17 5.37
C ALA A 469 -18.65 -37.35 4.76
N GLU A 470 -17.69 -37.92 5.49
CA GLU A 470 -16.87 -39.05 5.01
C GLU A 470 -17.65 -40.39 4.93
N LEU A 471 -18.82 -40.52 5.57
CA LEU A 471 -19.73 -41.67 5.39
C LEU A 471 -20.45 -41.69 4.02
N ASN A 472 -20.31 -40.64 3.21
CA ASN A 472 -20.68 -40.65 1.79
C ASN A 472 -19.47 -41.11 0.97
N ILE A 473 -19.16 -42.40 1.07
CA ILE A 473 -17.97 -42.99 0.48
C ILE A 473 -18.13 -43.07 -1.04
N ASP A 474 -17.23 -42.40 -1.76
CA ASP A 474 -17.04 -42.54 -3.20
C ASP A 474 -15.82 -43.45 -3.46
N PHE A 475 -16.08 -44.70 -3.85
CA PHE A 475 -15.04 -45.71 -4.13
C PHE A 475 -14.27 -45.44 -5.43
N GLU A 476 -14.82 -44.60 -6.33
CA GLU A 476 -14.14 -44.21 -7.56
C GLU A 476 -13.10 -43.11 -7.33
N SER A 477 -13.15 -42.42 -6.18
CA SER A 477 -12.22 -41.32 -5.91
C SER A 477 -10.79 -41.82 -5.64
N LYS A 478 -9.80 -41.14 -6.24
CA LYS A 478 -8.37 -41.39 -5.99
C LYS A 478 -8.01 -41.31 -4.50
N ARG A 479 -8.69 -40.44 -3.74
CA ARG A 479 -8.47 -40.26 -2.29
C ARG A 479 -8.92 -41.49 -1.52
N THR A 480 -10.11 -42.02 -1.82
CA THR A 480 -10.66 -43.22 -1.18
C THR A 480 -9.78 -44.44 -1.48
N ARG A 481 -9.40 -44.67 -2.74
CA ARG A 481 -8.53 -45.81 -3.11
C ARG A 481 -7.18 -45.77 -2.39
N LYS A 482 -6.57 -44.59 -2.23
CA LYS A 482 -5.33 -44.43 -1.45
C LYS A 482 -5.54 -44.79 0.02
N ASN A 483 -6.65 -44.38 0.62
CA ASN A 483 -6.96 -44.70 2.01
C ASN A 483 -7.29 -46.18 2.20
N LEU A 484 -7.97 -46.82 1.24
CA LEU A 484 -8.29 -48.26 1.28
C LEU A 484 -7.04 -49.13 1.30
N ARG A 485 -5.95 -48.75 0.61
CA ARG A 485 -4.66 -49.46 0.69
C ARG A 485 -4.03 -49.44 2.08
N ILE A 486 -4.21 -48.35 2.81
CA ILE A 486 -3.71 -48.22 4.19
C ILE A 486 -4.63 -48.97 5.16
N VAL A 487 -5.94 -48.95 4.90
CA VAL A 487 -6.95 -49.65 5.69
C VAL A 487 -6.92 -51.16 5.44
N SER A 488 -6.50 -51.64 4.27
CA SER A 488 -6.32 -53.08 4.04
C SER A 488 -5.28 -53.64 5.00
N ASP A 489 -4.14 -52.95 5.12
CA ASP A 489 -3.02 -53.37 5.97
C ASP A 489 -3.43 -53.52 7.44
N LEU A 490 -4.40 -52.73 7.92
CA LEU A 490 -4.98 -52.85 9.26
C LEU A 490 -5.62 -54.23 9.51
N PHE A 491 -6.21 -54.82 8.48
CA PHE A 491 -6.96 -56.06 8.58
C PHE A 491 -6.14 -57.31 8.24
N ASP A 492 -4.87 -57.16 7.83
CA ASP A 492 -4.02 -58.24 7.32
C ASP A 492 -3.87 -59.41 8.30
N GLU A 493 -3.62 -59.12 9.58
CA GLU A 493 -3.34 -60.15 10.58
C GLU A 493 -4.61 -60.77 11.18
N LEU A 494 -5.60 -59.94 11.53
CA LEU A 494 -6.76 -60.37 12.32
C LEU A 494 -8.00 -60.67 11.48
N PHE A 495 -8.17 -60.03 10.32
CA PHE A 495 -9.40 -60.12 9.52
C PHE A 495 -9.10 -60.26 8.01
N PRO A 496 -8.43 -61.35 7.57
CA PRO A 496 -8.01 -61.52 6.18
C PRO A 496 -9.17 -61.56 5.17
N LYS A 497 -10.38 -61.94 5.61
CA LYS A 497 -11.59 -61.89 4.77
C LYS A 497 -12.03 -60.46 4.49
N ILE A 498 -11.91 -59.56 5.47
CA ILE A 498 -12.24 -58.14 5.32
C ILE A 498 -11.23 -57.50 4.39
N ARG A 499 -9.94 -57.77 4.61
CA ARG A 499 -8.85 -57.31 3.75
C ARG A 499 -9.11 -57.59 2.27
N GLN A 500 -9.52 -58.81 1.93
CA GLN A 500 -9.78 -59.16 0.53
C GLN A 500 -10.92 -58.32 -0.08
N LYS A 501 -11.96 -57.99 0.70
CA LYS A 501 -13.04 -57.10 0.26
C LYS A 501 -12.53 -55.67 0.05
N VAL A 502 -11.74 -55.16 0.99
CA VAL A 502 -11.10 -53.82 0.89
C VAL A 502 -10.23 -53.73 -0.36
N ILE A 503 -9.45 -54.78 -0.68
CA ILE A 503 -8.59 -54.81 -1.87
C ILE A 503 -9.43 -54.79 -3.14
N ASN A 504 -10.49 -55.59 -3.22
CA ASN A 504 -11.37 -55.64 -4.39
C ASN A 504 -12.02 -54.27 -4.67
N ASP A 505 -12.40 -53.54 -3.62
CA ASP A 505 -12.99 -52.19 -3.74
C ASP A 505 -11.93 -51.08 -3.96
N SER A 506 -10.63 -51.40 -3.86
CA SER A 506 -9.52 -50.45 -4.02
C SER A 506 -8.87 -50.45 -5.41
N GLN A 507 -9.22 -51.43 -6.25
CA GLN A 507 -8.81 -51.56 -7.66
C GLN A 507 -9.66 -50.61 -8.50
#